data_AF-G4WW31-F1
#
_entry.id   AF-G4WW31-F1
#
_cell.length_a   1.000
_cell.length_b   1.000
_cell.length_c   1.000
_cell.angle_alpha   90.00
_cell.angle_beta   90.00
_cell.angle_gamma   90.00
#
_symmetry.space_group_name_H-M   'P 1'
#
loop_
_entity.id
_entity.type
_entity.pdbx_description
1 polymer ?
#
loop_
_entity_poly.entity_id
_entity_poly.type
_entity_poly.pdbx_seq_one_letter_code
_entity_poly.pdbx_strand_id
1 'polypeptide(L)'
;MPHLQGDLQVVFDALYELGVIEPVLKKDWQAGLEELSGESSQLRRALGVVNRCGRDRGLLKNELGKLDQACLEILAMEVAREYAGFNQRESLH
;
A
#
# COMPACT_ATOMS: atom_id res chain seq x y z
N MET A 1 -6.76 -7.38 -13.37
CA MET A 1 -5.89 -6.54 -12.54
C MET A 1 -6.47 -6.59 -11.12
N PRO A 2 -5.74 -6.97 -10.07
CA PRO A 2 -6.29 -6.98 -8.72
C PRO A 2 -6.41 -5.53 -8.26
N HIS A 3 -7.61 -4.98 -8.30
CA HIS A 3 -7.90 -3.67 -7.74
C HIS A 3 -7.94 -3.79 -6.21
N LEU A 4 -7.43 -2.79 -5.50
CA LEU A 4 -7.65 -2.65 -4.07
C LEU A 4 -9.16 -2.49 -3.87
N GLN A 5 -9.85 -3.52 -3.37
CA GLN A 5 -11.29 -3.44 -3.08
C GLN A 5 -11.58 -2.90 -1.68
N GLY A 6 -10.56 -2.83 -0.82
CA GLY A 6 -10.63 -2.18 0.48
C GLY A 6 -10.63 -0.66 0.36
N ASP A 7 -11.09 0.02 1.42
CA ASP A 7 -10.96 1.47 1.54
C ASP A 7 -9.47 1.85 1.49
N LEU A 8 -9.03 2.42 0.36
CA LEU A 8 -7.65 2.87 0.13
C LEU A 8 -7.17 3.78 1.27
N GLN A 9 -8.07 4.63 1.78
CA GLN A 9 -7.84 5.45 2.98
C GLN A 9 -7.52 4.62 4.22
N VAL A 10 -8.27 3.54 4.48
CA VAL A 10 -8.07 2.69 5.67
C VAL A 10 -6.71 1.98 5.61
N VAL A 11 -6.27 1.59 4.42
CA VAL A 11 -4.96 0.96 4.22
C VAL A 11 -3.85 1.99 4.37
N PHE A 12 -4.02 3.19 3.80
CA PHE A 12 -3.09 4.29 3.98
C PHE A 12 -2.94 4.69 5.45
N ASP A 13 -4.05 4.87 6.17
CA ASP A 13 -4.06 5.19 7.60
C ASP A 13 -3.36 4.12 8.42
N ALA A 14 -3.60 2.84 8.15
CA ALA A 14 -2.93 1.75 8.85
C ALA A 14 -1.41 1.77 8.63
N LEU A 15 -0.97 2.00 7.39
CA LEU A 15 0.46 2.10 7.05
C LEU A 15 1.10 3.38 7.63
N TYR A 16 0.33 4.46 7.70
CA TYR A 16 0.76 5.73 8.30
C TYR A 16 0.95 5.57 9.80
N GLU A 17 -0.01 4.94 10.49
CA GLU A 17 0.10 4.62 11.92
C GLU A 17 1.24 3.63 12.24
N LEU A 18 1.63 2.80 11.29
CA LEU A 18 2.79 1.90 11.40
C LEU A 18 4.13 2.62 11.12
N GLY A 19 4.10 3.90 10.73
CA GLY A 19 5.30 4.69 10.42
C GLY A 19 5.97 4.33 9.09
N VAL A 20 5.30 3.56 8.23
CA VAL A 20 5.86 3.07 6.95
C VAL A 20 5.69 4.10 5.83
N ILE A 21 4.69 4.97 5.92
CA ILE A 21 4.42 5.99 4.89
C ILE A 21 5.52 7.05 4.80
N GLU A 22 6.08 7.49 5.93
CA GLU A 22 7.13 8.52 5.96
C GLU A 22 8.38 8.20 5.12
N PRO A 23 9.03 7.02 5.28
CA PRO A 23 10.20 6.68 4.47
C PRO A 23 9.84 6.50 3.00
N VAL A 24 8.62 6.08 2.69
CA VAL A 24 8.12 5.95 1.31
C VAL A 24 7.95 7.31 0.63
N LEU A 25 7.37 8.30 1.33
CA LEU A 25 7.23 9.66 0.81
C LEU A 25 8.59 10.35 0.54
N LYS A 26 9.64 9.91 1.24
CA LYS A 26 11.00 10.42 1.08
C LYS A 26 11.83 9.64 0.05
N LYS A 27 11.38 8.44 -0.37
CA LYS A 27 12.08 7.60 -1.36
C LYS A 27 11.69 7.99 -2.77
N ASP A 28 12.64 7.83 -3.69
CA ASP A 28 12.39 7.97 -5.11
C ASP A 28 11.60 6.74 -5.60
N TRP A 29 10.29 6.92 -5.70
CA TRP A 29 9.32 5.85 -5.91
C TRP A 29 9.46 5.18 -7.28
N GLN A 30 10.01 5.89 -8.27
CA GLN A 30 10.33 5.33 -9.58
C GLN A 30 11.45 4.29 -9.52
N ALA A 31 12.53 4.57 -8.79
CA ALA A 31 13.65 3.65 -8.65
C ALA A 31 13.26 2.38 -7.88
N GLY A 32 12.49 2.54 -6.80
CA GLY A 32 11.99 1.39 -6.03
C GLY A 32 11.01 0.52 -6.83
N LEU A 33 10.14 1.11 -7.65
CA LEU A 33 9.21 0.37 -8.50
C LEU A 33 9.90 -0.41 -9.63
N GLU A 34 11.00 0.10 -10.20
CA GLU A 34 11.79 -0.64 -11.18
C GLU A 34 12.47 -1.86 -10.57
N GLU A 35 13.01 -1.74 -9.36
CA GLU A 35 13.58 -2.86 -8.58
C GLU A 35 12.52 -3.93 -8.28
N LEU A 36 11.26 -3.50 -8.09
CA LEU A 36 10.11 -4.35 -7.77
C LEU A 36 9.44 -5.01 -8.96
N SER A 37 9.81 -4.63 -10.19
CA SER A 37 9.31 -5.27 -11.41
C SER A 37 9.63 -6.77 -11.46
N GLY A 38 10.60 -7.24 -10.66
CA GLY A 38 10.92 -8.65 -10.45
C GLY A 38 10.12 -9.38 -9.35
N GLU A 39 9.48 -8.69 -8.39
CA GLU A 39 8.88 -9.27 -7.17
C GLU A 39 7.34 -9.13 -7.09
N SER A 40 6.63 -9.41 -8.17
CA SER A 40 5.15 -9.33 -8.19
C SER A 40 4.42 -10.22 -7.17
N SER A 41 5.12 -11.19 -6.57
CA SER A 41 4.59 -12.15 -5.59
C SER A 41 4.27 -11.48 -4.25
N GLN A 42 5.18 -10.62 -3.80
CA GLN A 42 5.10 -9.95 -2.50
C GLN A 42 3.95 -8.94 -2.48
N LEU A 43 3.88 -8.11 -3.53
CA LEU A 43 2.77 -7.18 -3.72
C LEU A 43 1.42 -7.91 -3.80
N ARG A 44 1.33 -9.01 -4.57
CA ARG A 44 0.09 -9.80 -4.63
C ARG A 44 -0.30 -10.38 -3.27
N ARG A 45 0.68 -10.80 -2.47
CA ARG A 45 0.44 -11.32 -1.13
C ARG A 45 -0.08 -10.22 -0.20
N ALA A 46 0.55 -9.04 -0.22
CA ALA A 46 0.13 -7.88 0.56
C ALA A 46 -1.28 -7.40 0.14
N LEU A 47 -1.55 -7.27 -1.16
CA LEU A 47 -2.89 -6.95 -1.69
C LEU A 47 -3.91 -8.02 -1.30
N GLY A 48 -3.53 -9.30 -1.29
CA GLY A 48 -4.38 -10.40 -0.85
C GLY A 48 -4.67 -10.38 0.66
N VAL A 49 -3.74 -9.88 1.48
CA VAL A 49 -3.98 -9.62 2.91
C VAL A 49 -4.97 -8.47 3.08
N VAL A 50 -4.71 -7.35 2.41
CA VAL A 50 -5.60 -6.17 2.43
C VAL A 50 -7.02 -6.54 2.00
N ASN A 51 -7.17 -7.21 0.87
CA ASN A 51 -8.46 -7.63 0.34
C ASN A 51 -9.18 -8.65 1.24
N ARG A 52 -8.44 -9.46 2.02
CA ARG A 52 -9.04 -10.37 3.02
C ARG A 52 -9.44 -9.67 4.31
N CYS A 53 -8.72 -8.63 4.72
CA CYS A 53 -9.04 -7.86 5.92
C CYS A 53 -10.24 -6.91 5.67
N GLY A 54 -10.48 -6.52 4.42
CA GLY A 54 -11.64 -5.70 4.05
C GLY A 54 -11.64 -4.34 4.74
N ARG A 55 -12.70 -4.03 5.50
CA ARG A 55 -12.85 -2.79 6.30
C ARG A 55 -12.42 -2.93 7.76
N ASP A 56 -11.98 -4.11 8.20
CA ASP A 56 -11.59 -4.30 9.59
C ASP A 56 -10.17 -3.77 9.83
N ARG A 57 -10.10 -2.52 10.27
CA ARG A 57 -8.84 -1.79 10.48
C ARG A 57 -7.96 -2.45 11.57
N GLY A 58 -8.57 -3.08 12.57
CA GLY A 58 -7.85 -3.78 13.63
C GLY A 58 -7.16 -5.04 13.11
N LEU A 59 -7.90 -5.82 12.33
CA LEU A 59 -7.37 -7.02 11.68
C LEU A 59 -6.29 -6.65 10.65
N LEU A 60 -6.54 -5.62 9.84
CA LEU A 60 -5.62 -5.11 8.84
C LEU A 60 -4.28 -4.72 9.46
N LYS A 61 -4.29 -3.90 10.51
CA LYS A 61 -3.06 -3.46 11.17
C LYS A 61 -2.28 -4.62 11.78
N ASN A 62 -2.98 -5.60 12.34
CA ASN A 62 -2.37 -6.79 12.92
C ASN A 62 -1.74 -7.70 11.85
N GLU A 63 -2.41 -7.91 10.71
CA GLU A 63 -1.89 -8.71 9.60
C GLU A 63 -0.76 -7.98 8.86
N LEU A 64 -0.88 -6.66 8.65
CA LEU A 64 0.19 -5.83 8.10
C LEU A 64 1.42 -5.85 9.01
N GLY A 65 1.25 -5.76 10.33
CA GLY A 65 2.35 -5.86 11.29
C GLY A 65 3.09 -7.21 11.30
N LYS A 66 2.51 -8.26 10.71
CA LYS A 66 3.15 -9.59 10.54
C LYS A 66 3.89 -9.72 9.22
N LEU A 67 3.76 -8.76 8.29
CA LEU A 67 4.47 -8.77 7.02
C LEU A 67 5.89 -8.23 7.18
N ASP A 68 6.76 -8.68 6.29
CA ASP A 68 8.13 -8.18 6.22
C ASP A 68 8.14 -6.69 5.86
N GLN A 69 9.12 -5.97 6.38
CA GLN A 69 9.22 -4.53 6.15
C GLN A 69 9.35 -4.16 4.66
N ALA A 70 9.99 -5.01 3.86
CA ALA A 70 10.02 -4.87 2.40
C ALA A 70 8.59 -4.93 1.82
N CYS A 71 7.78 -5.92 2.19
CA CYS A 71 6.38 -6.03 1.78
C CYS A 71 5.56 -4.78 2.17
N LEU A 72 5.80 -4.23 3.37
CA LEU A 72 5.11 -3.03 3.84
C LEU A 72 5.51 -1.78 3.07
N GLU A 73 6.80 -1.59 2.78
CA GLU A 73 7.27 -0.47 1.96
C GLU A 73 6.66 -0.52 0.55
N ILE A 74 6.67 -1.69 -0.09
CA ILE A 74 6.10 -1.91 -1.42
C ILE A 74 4.60 -1.59 -1.44
N LEU A 75 3.88 -2.09 -0.45
CA LEU A 75 2.45 -1.83 -0.32
C LEU A 75 2.18 -0.34 -0.12
N ALA A 76 2.94 0.32 0.74
CA ALA A 76 2.83 1.76 0.98
C ALA A 76 3.14 2.59 -0.28
N MET A 77 4.12 2.20 -1.08
CA MET A 77 4.41 2.85 -2.37
C MET A 77 3.23 2.71 -3.34
N GLU A 78 2.65 1.52 -3.46
CA GLU A 78 1.57 1.31 -4.41
C GLU A 78 0.25 1.96 -3.96
N VAL A 79 -0.03 1.94 -2.65
CA VAL A 79 -1.14 2.69 -2.06
C VAL A 79 -0.95 4.19 -2.25
N ALA A 80 0.25 4.73 -2.01
CA ALA A 80 0.53 6.16 -2.22
C ALA A 80 0.40 6.56 -3.70
N ARG A 81 0.87 5.71 -4.63
CA ARG A 81 0.75 5.92 -6.07
C ARG A 81 -0.71 5.89 -6.52
N GLU A 82 -1.50 4.91 -6.09
CA GLU A 82 -2.95 4.87 -6.37
C GLU A 82 -3.65 6.08 -5.76
N TYR A 83 -3.33 6.44 -4.51
CA TYR A 83 -3.94 7.57 -3.80
C TYR A 83 -3.64 8.91 -4.47
N ALA A 84 -2.40 9.14 -4.89
CA ALA A 84 -2.01 10.33 -5.66
C ALA A 84 -2.73 10.38 -7.01
N GLY A 85 -2.83 9.25 -7.71
CA GLY A 85 -3.56 9.14 -8.97
C GLY A 85 -5.09 9.25 -8.83
N PHE A 86 -5.64 8.92 -7.66
CA PHE A 86 -7.06 9.09 -7.33
C PHE A 86 -7.36 10.56 -7.02
N ASN A 87 -6.55 11.18 -6.14
CA ASN A 87 -6.66 12.61 -5.82
C ASN A 87 -6.48 13.50 -7.06
N GLN A 88 -5.50 13.22 -7.93
CA GLN A 88 -5.35 13.97 -9.17
C GLN A 88 -6.57 13.87 -10.09
N ARG A 89 -7.26 12.72 -10.11
CA ARG A 89 -8.50 12.55 -10.89
C ARG A 89 -9.71 13.22 -10.25
N GLU A 90 -9.83 13.22 -8.92
CA GLU A 90 -10.86 13.98 -8.20
C GLU A 90 -10.65 15.49 -8.28
N SER A 91 -9.40 15.95 -8.32
CA SER A 91 -9.07 17.39 -8.39
C SER A 91 -9.33 18.02 -9.77
N LEU A 92 -9.53 17.19 -10.80
CA LEU A 92 -9.74 17.61 -12.19
C LEU A 92 -11.22 17.65 -12.60
N HIS A 93 -12.16 17.45 -11.67
CA HIS A 93 -13.61 17.48 -11.90
C HIS A 93 -14.33 18.56 -11.09
#